data_AF-A0A430BCL3-F1
#
_entry.id   AF-A0A430BCL3-F1
#
_cell.length_a   1.000
_cell.length_b   1.000
_cell.length_c   1.000
_cell.angle_alpha   90.00
_cell.angle_beta   90.00
_cell.angle_gamma   90.00
#
_symmetry.space_group_name_H-M   'P 1'
#
loop_
_entity.id
_entity.type
_entity.pdbx_description
1 polymer ?
#
loop_
_entity_poly.entity_id
_entity_poly.type
_entity_poly.pdbx_seq_one_letter_code
_entity_poly.pdbx_strand_id
1 'polypeptide(L)'
;MSDCVNDNVVDVQGAWQHNGFGLANNPDVLAALAAEAGADVSDAALLYFTAYDREQESDGWTFDPVRWRARSPASSAAVANDVRVPASGASTLLGYDVVVLGDFLEHSPLSCNSIAKELHVNEHCLFASLDEAVAAIDAGAFGNGCEDGVYTIFGVHRVQ
;
A
#
# COMPACT_ATOMS: atom_id res chain seq x y z
N MET A 1 3.93 4.07 -1.02
CA MET A 1 2.63 4.21 -0.33
C MET A 1 2.84 5.24 0.79
N SER A 2 2.14 6.38 0.78
CA SER A 2 2.21 7.49 1.77
C SER A 2 3.28 8.61 1.61
N ASP A 3 3.36 9.25 0.44
CA ASP A 3 4.13 10.50 0.24
C ASP A 3 3.54 11.70 1.01
N CYS A 4 2.34 11.56 1.60
CA CYS A 4 1.67 12.67 2.31
C CYS A 4 2.29 13.03 3.66
N VAL A 5 3.06 12.12 4.27
CA VAL A 5 3.58 12.30 5.64
C VAL A 5 5.12 12.30 5.67
N ASN A 6 5.76 11.63 4.72
CA ASN A 6 7.21 11.56 4.60
C ASN A 6 7.63 11.88 3.16
N ASP A 7 8.77 12.55 3.02
CA ASP A 7 9.39 12.80 1.71
C ASP A 7 9.76 11.46 1.04
N ASN A 8 9.47 11.33 -0.25
CA ASN A 8 9.99 10.21 -1.03
C ASN A 8 11.52 10.27 -1.10
N VAL A 9 12.16 9.10 -0.97
CA VAL A 9 13.60 8.93 -1.17
C VAL A 9 14.00 9.18 -2.63
N VAL A 10 13.07 8.96 -3.57
CA VAL A 10 13.21 9.19 -5.01
C VAL A 10 11.92 9.78 -5.57
N ASP A 11 12.00 10.75 -6.48
CA ASP A 11 10.80 11.28 -7.16
C ASP A 11 10.22 10.22 -8.10
N VAL A 12 9.19 9.53 -7.61
CA VAL A 12 8.45 8.53 -8.36
C VAL A 12 7.44 9.15 -9.33
N GLN A 13 7.10 10.44 -9.22
CA GLN A 13 5.99 11.03 -9.97
C GLN A 13 6.27 11.19 -11.47
N GLY A 14 7.54 11.24 -11.88
CA GLY A 14 7.93 11.42 -13.30
C GLY A 14 8.34 10.16 -14.05
N ALA A 15 8.80 9.11 -13.35
CA ALA A 15 9.49 7.97 -13.97
C ALA A 15 9.06 6.58 -13.45
N TRP A 16 8.14 6.51 -12.49
CA TRP A 16 7.80 5.25 -11.83
C TRP A 16 6.99 4.31 -12.73
N GLN A 17 7.69 3.32 -13.29
CA GLN A 17 7.07 2.19 -13.96
C GLN A 17 6.81 1.10 -12.94
N HIS A 18 5.55 0.94 -12.55
CA HIS A 18 5.14 -0.02 -11.53
C HIS A 18 4.33 -1.18 -12.09
N ASN A 19 4.29 -2.26 -11.31
CA ASN A 19 3.45 -3.40 -11.60
C ASN A 19 1.97 -3.11 -11.28
N GLY A 20 1.11 -4.09 -11.51
CA GLY A 20 -0.33 -4.01 -11.23
C GLY A 20 -0.70 -3.79 -9.77
N PHE A 21 0.25 -3.77 -8.83
CA PHE A 21 0.05 -3.49 -7.40
C PHE A 21 0.57 -2.12 -6.97
N GLY A 22 1.03 -1.27 -7.89
CA GLY A 22 1.61 0.03 -7.54
C GLY A 22 3.06 -0.03 -7.06
N LEU A 23 3.70 -1.20 -7.18
CA LEU A 23 5.00 -1.51 -6.56
C LEU A 23 6.02 -1.98 -7.59
N ALA A 24 7.30 -1.98 -7.19
CA ALA A 24 8.34 -2.67 -7.95
C ALA A 24 8.20 -4.20 -7.82
N ASN A 25 8.56 -4.92 -8.88
CA ASN A 25 8.54 -6.38 -8.88
C ASN A 25 9.66 -7.02 -8.03
N ASN A 26 10.79 -6.34 -7.84
CA ASN A 26 11.95 -6.89 -7.14
C ASN A 26 12.83 -5.75 -6.57
N PRO A 27 13.68 -6.04 -5.56
CA PRO A 27 14.51 -5.01 -4.92
C PRO A 27 15.64 -4.47 -5.81
N ASP A 28 16.02 -5.17 -6.89
CA ASP A 28 17.07 -4.68 -7.79
C ASP A 28 16.61 -3.42 -8.53
N VAL A 29 15.30 -3.36 -8.88
CA VAL A 29 14.66 -2.16 -9.44
C VAL A 29 14.72 -0.99 -8.46
N LEU A 30 14.41 -1.24 -7.18
CA LEU A 30 14.44 -0.20 -6.14
C LEU A 30 15.87 0.31 -5.91
N ALA A 31 16.85 -0.60 -5.87
CA ALA A 31 18.25 -0.24 -5.70
C ALA A 31 18.78 0.59 -6.89
N ALA A 32 18.39 0.25 -8.12
CA ALA A 32 18.75 1.01 -9.30
C ALA A 32 18.18 2.44 -9.26
N LEU A 33 16.91 2.60 -8.87
CA LEU A 33 16.29 3.91 -8.74
C LEU A 33 16.91 4.76 -7.64
N ALA A 34 17.21 4.17 -6.49
CA ALA A 34 17.92 4.85 -5.42
C ALA A 34 19.33 5.30 -5.86
N ALA A 35 20.07 4.44 -6.57
CA ALA A 35 21.39 4.77 -7.10
C ALA A 35 21.34 5.90 -8.14
N GLU A 36 20.35 5.87 -9.05
CA GLU A 36 20.14 6.91 -10.06
C GLU A 36 19.81 8.27 -9.42
N ALA A 37 19.03 8.27 -8.35
CA ALA A 37 18.70 9.46 -7.58
C ALA A 37 19.82 9.92 -6.62
N GLY A 38 20.90 9.14 -6.46
CA GLY A 38 21.96 9.42 -5.50
C GLY A 38 21.51 9.30 -4.03
N ALA A 39 20.46 8.49 -3.77
CA ALA A 39 19.92 8.29 -2.44
C ALA A 39 20.74 7.25 -1.65
N ASP A 40 20.99 7.54 -0.37
CA ASP A 40 21.57 6.58 0.57
C ASP A 40 20.45 5.72 1.18
N VAL A 41 20.53 4.41 0.94
CA VAL A 41 19.58 3.41 1.43
C VAL A 41 20.22 2.42 2.40
N SER A 42 21.39 2.75 2.94
CA SER A 42 22.14 1.86 3.85
C SER A 42 21.38 1.52 5.14
N ASP A 43 20.58 2.45 5.66
CA ASP A 43 19.72 2.27 6.84
C ASP A 43 18.25 1.95 6.48
N ALA A 44 17.95 1.68 5.21
CA ALA A 44 16.60 1.36 4.76
C ALA A 44 16.23 -0.11 5.03
N ALA A 45 14.94 -0.37 5.22
CA ALA A 45 14.39 -1.71 5.28
C ALA A 45 13.63 -2.05 4.00
N LEU A 46 13.82 -3.26 3.48
CA LEU A 46 13.03 -3.75 2.35
C LEU A 46 11.69 -4.29 2.84
N LEU A 47 10.61 -3.81 2.23
CA LEU A 47 9.25 -4.29 2.48
C LEU A 47 8.74 -5.14 1.31
N TYR A 48 7.99 -6.18 1.65
CA TYR A 48 7.27 -7.04 0.72
C TYR A 48 5.77 -6.96 1.03
N PHE A 49 4.92 -6.90 0.01
CA PHE A 49 3.49 -6.71 0.17
C PHE A 49 2.71 -7.88 -0.42
N THR A 50 1.69 -8.33 0.31
CA THR A 50 0.70 -9.30 -0.17
C THR A 50 -0.65 -8.61 -0.27
N ALA A 51 -1.30 -8.65 -1.43
CA ALA A 51 -2.61 -8.04 -1.60
C ALA A 51 -3.74 -9.00 -1.20
N TYR A 52 -4.77 -8.49 -0.54
CA TYR A 52 -6.05 -9.17 -0.42
C TYR A 52 -6.72 -9.32 -1.80
N ASP A 53 -7.48 -10.38 -2.00
CA ASP A 53 -8.07 -10.72 -3.30
C ASP A 53 -9.34 -9.92 -3.62
N ARG A 54 -9.82 -9.11 -2.66
CA ARG A 54 -10.96 -8.21 -2.83
C ARG A 54 -10.60 -6.76 -2.53
N GLU A 55 -11.32 -5.86 -3.17
CA GLU A 55 -11.18 -4.41 -3.05
C GLU A 55 -12.57 -3.74 -3.01
N GLN A 56 -12.61 -2.47 -2.58
CA GLN A 56 -13.82 -1.66 -2.63
C GLN A 56 -13.53 -0.30 -3.26
N GLU A 57 -14.33 0.09 -4.25
CA GLU A 57 -14.28 1.42 -4.84
C GLU A 57 -15.16 2.37 -4.02
N SER A 58 -14.62 3.52 -3.64
CA SER A 58 -15.29 4.54 -2.83
C SER A 58 -14.94 5.94 -3.31
N ASP A 59 -15.85 6.88 -3.05
CA ASP A 59 -15.63 8.32 -3.22
C ASP A 59 -14.91 8.97 -2.03
N GLY A 60 -14.47 8.16 -1.05
CA GLY A 60 -13.83 8.62 0.18
C GLY A 60 -14.81 9.17 1.22
N TRP A 61 -16.11 9.20 0.92
CA TRP A 61 -17.15 9.64 1.85
C TRP A 61 -17.95 8.46 2.39
N THR A 62 -18.27 7.49 1.54
CA THR A 62 -19.16 6.38 1.88
C THR A 62 -18.58 5.02 1.50
N PHE A 63 -18.82 4.04 2.38
CA PHE A 63 -18.40 2.65 2.21
C PHE A 63 -19.63 1.76 2.34
N ASP A 64 -19.73 0.75 1.49
CA ASP A 64 -20.89 -0.14 1.41
C ASP A 64 -20.42 -1.60 1.40
N PRO A 65 -20.60 -2.36 2.49
CA PRO A 65 -20.12 -3.73 2.62
C PRO A 65 -20.56 -4.69 1.51
N VAL A 66 -21.58 -4.36 0.71
CA VAL A 66 -21.98 -5.22 -0.42
C VAL A 66 -21.17 -4.95 -1.71
N ARG A 67 -20.34 -3.90 -1.74
CA ARG A 67 -19.59 -3.45 -2.94
C ARG A 67 -18.20 -4.06 -3.09
N TRP A 68 -17.79 -4.96 -2.19
CA TRP A 68 -16.55 -5.70 -2.36
C TRP A 68 -16.52 -6.46 -3.69
N ARG A 69 -15.53 -6.16 -4.54
CA ARG A 69 -15.30 -6.80 -5.83
C ARG A 69 -13.97 -7.56 -5.83
N ALA A 70 -13.76 -8.41 -6.83
CA ALA A 70 -12.45 -9.02 -7.05
C ALA A 70 -11.42 -7.93 -7.36
N ARG A 71 -10.21 -8.10 -6.84
CA ARG A 71 -9.12 -7.15 -7.03
C ARG A 71 -8.81 -6.93 -8.52
N SER A 72 -8.57 -5.70 -8.91
CA SER A 72 -8.12 -5.31 -10.25
C SER A 72 -6.67 -4.77 -10.22
N PRO A 73 -5.90 -4.85 -11.31
CA PRO A 73 -4.62 -4.15 -11.40
C PRO A 73 -4.81 -2.63 -11.34
N ALA A 74 -3.83 -1.91 -10.78
CA ALA A 74 -3.80 -0.45 -10.86
C ALA A 74 -3.91 0.02 -12.32
N SER A 75 -4.76 1.03 -12.58
CA SER A 75 -5.07 1.53 -13.94
C SER A 75 -3.83 2.06 -14.67
N SER A 76 -2.89 2.65 -13.92
CA SER A 76 -1.63 3.22 -14.36
C SER A 76 -0.51 2.21 -14.59
N ALA A 77 -0.74 0.92 -14.28
CA ALA A 77 0.32 -0.10 -14.34
C ALA A 77 0.86 -0.30 -15.76
N ALA A 78 2.15 -0.02 -15.94
CA ALA A 78 2.87 -0.18 -17.21
C ALA A 78 3.74 -1.45 -17.27
N VAL A 79 3.95 -2.12 -16.13
CA VAL A 79 4.83 -3.29 -16.00
C VAL A 79 4.00 -4.53 -15.69
N ALA A 80 4.34 -5.65 -16.32
CA ALA A 80 3.73 -6.95 -16.01
C ALA A 80 4.05 -7.38 -14.57
N ASN A 81 3.14 -8.13 -13.95
CA ASN A 81 3.37 -8.70 -12.62
C ASN A 81 4.35 -9.88 -12.70
N ASP A 82 5.60 -9.64 -12.31
CA ASP A 82 6.67 -10.65 -12.24
C ASP A 82 7.42 -10.52 -10.91
N VAL A 83 6.66 -10.66 -9.82
CA VAL A 83 7.15 -10.37 -8.47
C VAL A 83 8.13 -11.43 -8.00
N ARG A 84 9.33 -11.01 -7.59
CA ARG A 84 10.31 -11.86 -6.92
C ARG A 84 9.93 -12.01 -5.45
N VAL A 85 9.14 -13.03 -5.15
CA VAL A 85 8.69 -13.36 -3.79
C VAL A 85 9.89 -13.71 -2.90
N PRO A 86 9.98 -13.19 -1.65
CA PRO A 86 11.01 -13.61 -0.70
C PRO A 86 11.00 -15.12 -0.47
N ALA A 87 12.17 -15.70 -0.18
CA ALA A 87 12.26 -17.11 0.17
C ALA A 87 11.40 -17.44 1.42
N SER A 88 10.95 -18.69 1.53
CA SER A 88 10.15 -19.13 2.68
C SER A 88 10.89 -18.84 4.00
N GLY A 89 10.22 -18.13 4.91
CA GLY A 89 10.80 -17.71 6.19
C GLY A 89 11.69 -16.47 6.15
N ALA A 90 11.95 -15.88 4.97
CA ALA A 90 12.79 -14.68 4.83
C ALA A 90 12.01 -13.35 4.97
N SER A 91 10.80 -13.40 5.53
CA SER A 91 10.02 -12.19 5.83
C SER A 91 9.16 -12.37 7.08
N THR A 92 8.84 -11.24 7.73
CA THR A 92 7.97 -11.19 8.90
C THR A 92 6.82 -10.24 8.63
N LEU A 93 5.58 -10.71 8.83
CA LEU A 93 4.39 -9.86 8.73
C LEU A 93 4.41 -8.82 9.86
N LEU A 94 4.29 -7.55 9.48
CA LEU A 94 4.19 -6.42 10.40
C LEU A 94 2.74 -6.02 10.69
N GLY A 95 1.81 -6.30 9.78
CA GLY A 95 0.40 -5.94 9.91
C GLY A 95 -0.26 -5.73 8.55
N TYR A 96 -1.43 -5.13 8.55
CA TYR A 96 -2.21 -4.85 7.36
C TYR A 96 -2.46 -3.35 7.20
N ASP A 97 -2.21 -2.85 5.99
CA ASP A 97 -2.50 -1.49 5.57
C ASP A 97 -3.70 -1.46 4.64
N VAL A 98 -4.44 -0.36 4.64
CA VAL A 98 -5.46 -0.06 3.65
C VAL A 98 -4.87 1.01 2.74
N VAL A 99 -4.81 0.73 1.45
CA VAL A 99 -4.23 1.64 0.46
C VAL A 99 -5.27 1.96 -0.61
N VAL A 100 -5.47 3.24 -0.87
CA VAL A 100 -6.30 3.76 -1.96
C VAL A 100 -5.42 3.85 -3.21
N LEU A 101 -5.77 3.05 -4.21
CA LEU A 101 -5.15 3.08 -5.53
C LEU A 101 -5.99 3.98 -6.45
N GLY A 102 -5.35 4.96 -7.07
CA GLY A 102 -5.93 5.91 -8.01
C GLY A 102 -5.06 6.09 -9.25
N ASP A 103 -5.22 7.21 -9.97
CA ASP A 103 -4.55 7.40 -11.26
C ASP A 103 -3.08 7.85 -11.18
N PHE A 104 -2.61 8.36 -10.02
CA PHE A 104 -1.29 8.99 -9.93
C PHE A 104 -0.44 8.52 -8.75
N LEU A 105 -1.00 8.41 -7.54
CA LEU A 105 -0.26 7.99 -6.35
C LEU A 105 -1.13 7.16 -5.41
N GLU A 106 -0.50 6.15 -4.81
CA GLU A 106 -1.11 5.25 -3.85
C GLU A 106 -1.03 5.86 -2.44
N HIS A 107 -2.19 6.04 -1.79
CA HIS A 107 -2.29 6.66 -0.46
C HIS A 107 -2.72 5.64 0.60
N SER A 108 -2.05 5.63 1.75
CA SER A 108 -2.53 4.88 2.92
C SER A 108 -3.33 5.84 3.81
N PRO A 109 -4.66 5.70 3.95
CA PRO A 109 -5.44 6.62 4.77
C PRO A 109 -5.11 6.52 6.26
N LEU A 110 -4.60 5.37 6.71
CA LEU A 110 -4.07 5.19 8.06
C LEU A 110 -3.00 6.25 8.37
N SER A 111 -2.10 6.49 7.42
CA SER A 111 -1.03 7.49 7.54
C SER A 111 -1.47 8.88 7.05
N CYS A 112 -1.88 8.99 5.78
CA CYS A 112 -2.17 10.25 5.09
C CYS A 112 -3.27 11.08 5.77
N ASN A 113 -4.36 10.44 6.17
CA ASN A 113 -5.51 11.10 6.81
C ASN A 113 -5.48 10.94 8.33
N SER A 114 -4.37 10.44 8.89
CA SER A 114 -4.19 10.18 10.33
C SER A 114 -5.22 9.23 10.95
N ILE A 115 -5.88 8.37 10.16
CA ILE A 115 -6.90 7.43 10.66
C ILE A 115 -6.33 6.45 11.68
N ALA A 116 -5.01 6.17 11.62
CA ALA A 116 -4.31 5.37 12.62
C ALA A 116 -4.39 5.94 14.05
N LYS A 117 -4.73 7.23 14.24
CA LYS A 117 -4.95 7.82 15.58
C LYS A 117 -6.33 7.50 16.16
N GLU A 118 -7.27 7.14 15.31
CA GLU A 118 -8.68 6.92 15.66
C GLU A 118 -9.03 5.44 15.76
N LEU A 119 -8.27 4.58 15.07
CA LEU A 119 -8.45 3.14 15.05
C LEU A 119 -7.44 2.40 15.94
N HIS A 120 -7.79 1.17 16.32
CA HIS A 120 -6.86 0.29 17.00
C HIS A 120 -5.85 -0.26 15.98
N VAL A 121 -4.62 0.22 16.08
CA VAL A 121 -3.47 -0.20 15.26
C VAL A 121 -2.32 -0.64 16.15
N ASN A 122 -1.39 -1.41 15.59
CA ASN A 122 -0.20 -1.88 16.28
C ASN A 122 0.93 -0.81 16.31
N GLU A 123 2.10 -1.18 16.81
CA GLU A 123 3.26 -0.28 16.92
C GLU A 123 3.81 0.23 15.58
N HIS A 124 3.38 -0.36 14.46
CA HIS A 124 3.70 0.05 13.10
C HIS A 124 2.60 0.91 12.46
N CYS A 125 1.58 1.30 13.22
CA CYS A 125 0.37 1.98 12.73
C CYS A 125 -0.43 1.16 11.70
N LEU A 126 -0.36 -0.17 11.78
CA LEU A 126 -1.07 -1.12 10.92
C LEU A 126 -2.14 -1.89 11.71
N PHE A 127 -3.16 -2.40 11.02
CA PHE A 127 -4.09 -3.37 11.63
C PHE A 127 -3.35 -4.68 11.96
N ALA A 128 -3.73 -5.34 13.05
CA ALA A 128 -3.08 -6.56 13.49
C ALA A 128 -3.54 -7.79 12.67
N SER A 129 -4.70 -7.71 12.03
CA SER A 129 -5.25 -8.79 11.20
C SER A 129 -5.97 -8.29 9.96
N LEU A 130 -6.11 -9.18 8.96
CA LEU A 130 -6.92 -8.92 7.77
C LEU A 130 -8.38 -8.64 8.13
N ASP A 131 -8.94 -9.39 9.08
CA ASP A 131 -10.34 -9.25 9.50
C ASP A 131 -10.61 -7.86 10.10
N GLU A 132 -9.65 -7.31 10.87
CA GLU A 132 -9.75 -5.94 11.38
C GLU A 132 -9.74 -4.90 10.26
N ALA A 133 -8.88 -5.07 9.26
CA ALA A 133 -8.82 -4.16 8.11
C ALA A 133 -10.12 -4.20 7.27
N VAL A 134 -10.68 -5.39 7.05
CA VAL A 134 -11.97 -5.58 6.38
C VAL A 134 -13.09 -4.93 7.20
N ALA A 135 -13.15 -5.20 8.50
CA ALA A 135 -14.17 -4.63 9.38
C ALA A 135 -14.10 -3.11 9.45
N ALA A 136 -12.90 -2.51 9.40
CA ALA A 136 -12.72 -1.07 9.36
C ALA A 136 -13.31 -0.46 8.07
N ILE A 137 -13.06 -1.07 6.90
CA ILE A 137 -13.68 -0.64 5.64
C ILE A 137 -15.21 -0.79 5.70
N ASP A 138 -15.71 -1.94 6.15
CA ASP A 138 -17.15 -2.21 6.23
C ASP A 138 -17.88 -1.28 7.21
N ALA A 139 -17.20 -0.86 8.28
CA ALA A 139 -17.74 0.12 9.23
C ALA A 139 -17.68 1.57 8.71
N GLY A 140 -17.09 1.80 7.53
CA GLY A 140 -16.90 3.13 6.97
C GLY A 140 -15.87 3.97 7.73
N ALA A 141 -14.88 3.35 8.36
CA ALA A 141 -13.85 4.03 9.14
C ALA A 141 -12.99 5.02 8.33
N PHE A 142 -12.98 4.86 7.01
CA PHE A 142 -12.30 5.75 6.06
C PHE A 142 -13.24 6.77 5.41
N GLY A 143 -14.49 6.86 5.88
CA GLY A 143 -15.45 7.86 5.41
C GLY A 143 -15.13 9.26 5.91
N ASN A 144 -15.90 10.25 5.42
CA ASN A 144 -15.78 11.67 5.75
C ASN A 144 -14.60 12.42 5.11
N GLY A 145 -14.17 12.01 3.91
CA GLY A 145 -13.25 12.78 3.08
C GLY A 145 -11.83 12.23 3.01
N CYS A 146 -11.66 10.91 3.10
CA CYS A 146 -10.43 10.28 2.59
C CYS A 146 -10.41 10.32 1.04
N GLU A 147 -9.34 9.84 0.42
CA GLU A 147 -9.17 9.88 -1.03
C GLU A 147 -10.21 9.02 -1.76
N ASP A 148 -10.62 9.46 -2.95
CA ASP A 148 -11.41 8.65 -3.86
C ASP A 148 -10.53 7.59 -4.55
N GLY A 149 -11.12 6.43 -4.84
CA GLY A 149 -10.44 5.37 -5.57
C GLY A 149 -10.72 3.98 -5.02
N VAL A 150 -9.74 3.09 -5.24
CA VAL A 150 -9.87 1.67 -4.96
C VAL A 150 -9.15 1.31 -3.67
N TYR A 151 -9.91 1.11 -2.61
CA TYR A 151 -9.43 0.70 -1.30
C TYR A 151 -9.05 -0.78 -1.33
N THR A 152 -7.75 -1.04 -1.20
CA THR A 152 -7.12 -2.35 -1.28
C THR A 152 -6.36 -2.64 0.02
N ILE A 153 -6.56 -3.83 0.58
CA ILE A 153 -5.82 -4.25 1.78
C ILE A 153 -4.51 -4.91 1.37
N PHE A 154 -3.41 -4.48 1.97
CA PHE A 154 -2.10 -5.11 1.83
C PHE A 154 -1.58 -5.62 3.17
N GLY A 155 -1.18 -6.89 3.22
CA GLY A 155 -0.28 -7.38 4.25
C GLY A 155 1.12 -6.81 4.01
N VAL A 156 1.69 -6.18 5.03
CA VAL A 156 3.00 -5.52 4.98
C VAL A 156 4.01 -6.41 5.69
N HIS A 157 5.04 -6.84 4.96
CA HIS A 157 6.09 -7.70 5.49
C HIS A 157 7.44 -6.98 5.46
N ARG A 158 8.25 -7.17 6.49
CA ARG A 158 9.68 -6.83 6.47
C ARG A 158 10.48 -8.02 5.95
N VAL A 159 11.31 -7.80 4.94
CA VAL A 159 12.28 -8.80 4.47
C VAL A 159 13.49 -8.80 5.43
N GLN A 160 13.99 -10.00 5.75
CA GLN A 160 15.13 -10.22 6.64
C GLN A 160 16.46 -10.27 5.90
#